data_AF-A0A356E5Z8-F1
#
_entry.id   AF-A0A356E5Z8-F1
#
_cell.length_a   1.000
_cell.length_b   1.000
_cell.length_c   1.000
_cell.angle_alpha   90.00
_cell.angle_beta   90.00
_cell.angle_gamma   90.00
#
_symmetry.space_group_name_H-M   'P 1'
#
loop_
_entity.id
_entity.type
_entity.pdbx_description
1 polymer ?
#
loop_
_entity_poly.entity_id
_entity_poly.type
_entity_poly.pdbx_seq_one_letter_code
_entity_poly.pdbx_strand_id
1 'polypeptide(L)' 'LPISGELSRLLQKTFAAAKRVRTETNIGESAVSVAYAACGLARQIFENMRSLNVLLVGAGETIGLVSRHLLR' A
#
# COMPACT_ATOMS: atom_id res chain seq x y z
N LEU A 1 0.60 28.29 4.44
CA LEU A 1 0.91 28.44 5.88
C LEU A 1 2.12 27.58 6.20
N PRO A 2 3.22 28.14 6.74
CA PRO A 2 4.32 27.32 7.21
C PRO A 2 3.84 26.46 8.39
N ILE A 3 4.30 25.21 8.43
CA ILE A 3 4.05 24.28 9.53
C ILE A 3 4.69 24.87 10.81
N SER A 4 3.98 24.89 11.94
CA SER A 4 4.53 25.42 13.20
C SER A 4 5.78 24.63 13.63
N GLY A 5 6.67 25.28 14.40
CA GLY A 5 7.92 24.66 14.84
C GLY A 5 7.70 23.40 15.69
N GLU A 6 6.62 23.38 16.48
CA GLU A 6 6.20 22.25 17.29
C GLU A 6 5.75 21.08 16.42
N LEU A 7 4.91 21.33 15.41
CA LEU A 7 4.41 20.30 14.51
C LEU A 7 5.53 19.73 13.63
N SER A 8 6.47 20.57 13.20
CA SER A 8 7.67 20.12 12.49
C SER A 8 8.51 19.16 13.35
N ARG A 9 8.75 19.50 14.62
CA ARG A 9 9.49 18.64 15.56
C ARG A 9 8.75 17.34 15.85
N LEU A 10 7.43 17.37 15.94
CA LEU A 10 6.60 16.17 16.10
C LEU A 10 6.73 15.25 14.89
N LEU A 11 6.60 15.77 13.68
CA LEU A 11 6.74 14.99 12.44
C LEU A 11 8.11 14.30 12.36
N GLN A 12 9.20 15.00 12.69
CA GLN A 12 10.54 14.40 12.73
C GLN A 12 10.62 13.21 13.70
N LYS A 13 10.05 13.34 14.91
CA LYS A 13 9.99 12.24 15.88
C LYS A 13 9.13 11.08 15.37
N THR A 14 7.98 11.37 14.77
CA THR A 14 7.09 10.35 14.20
C THR A 14 7.77 9.57 13.08
N PHE A 15 8.48 10.24 12.17
CA PHE A 15 9.22 9.55 11.11
C PHE A 15 10.39 8.72 11.65
N ALA A 16 11.11 9.21 12.66
CA ALA A 16 12.15 8.43 13.32
C ALA A 16 11.59 7.16 13.98
N ALA A 17 10.46 7.27 14.68
CA ALA A 17 9.77 6.12 15.26
C ALA A 17 9.30 5.13 14.19
N ALA A 18 8.67 5.62 13.11
CA ALA A 18 8.23 4.78 11.99
C ALA A 18 9.40 4.04 11.33
N LYS A 19 10.54 4.72 11.14
CA LYS A 19 11.76 4.08 10.62
C LYS A 19 12.25 2.98 11.54
N ARG A 20 12.34 3.23 12.85
CA ARG A 20 12.73 2.22 13.83
C ARG A 20 11.80 1.01 13.81
N VAL A 21 10.48 1.21 13.76
CA VAL A 21 9.51 0.11 13.63
C VAL A 21 9.80 -0.74 12.38
N ARG A 22 10.00 -0.11 11.21
CA ARG A 22 10.28 -0.82 9.95
C ARG A 22 11.65 -1.51 9.91
N THR A 23 12.59 -1.10 10.76
CA THR A 23 13.97 -1.62 10.78
C THR A 23 14.16 -2.68 11.88
N GLU A 24 13.55 -2.48 13.04
CA GLU A 24 13.72 -3.31 14.23
C GLU A 24 12.61 -4.37 14.35
N THR A 25 11.60 -4.34 13.48
CA THR A 25 10.49 -5.31 13.48
C THR A 25 10.13 -5.70 12.05
N ASN A 26 9.40 -6.81 11.88
CA ASN A 26 8.90 -7.26 10.57
C ASN A 26 7.68 -6.44 10.08
N ILE A 27 7.25 -5.41 10.82
CA ILE A 27 6.11 -4.56 10.44
C ILE A 27 6.51 -3.72 9.21
N GLY A 28 5.82 -3.97 8.10
CA GLY A 28 6.06 -3.30 6.82
C GLY A 28 6.94 -4.07 5.84
N GLU A 29 7.36 -5.31 6.17
CA GLU A 29 8.07 -6.20 5.23
C GLU A 29 7.12 -6.82 4.19
N SER A 30 5.89 -7.16 4.60
CA SER A 30 4.87 -7.65 3.67
C SER A 30 4.26 -6.51 2.87
N ALA A 31 3.86 -6.78 1.63
CA ALA A 31 3.14 -5.85 0.77
C ALA A 31 1.71 -5.59 1.27
N VAL A 32 1.56 -4.92 2.41
CA VAL A 32 0.28 -4.39 2.92
C VAL A 32 0.00 -3.07 2.21
N SER A 33 -0.32 -3.14 0.93
CA SER A 33 -0.90 -2.02 0.20
C SER A 33 -2.38 -2.25 -0.03
N VAL A 34 -3.14 -1.17 -0.17
CA VAL A 34 -4.55 -1.22 -0.55
C VAL A 34 -4.74 -2.02 -1.85
N ALA A 35 -3.82 -1.87 -2.81
CA ALA A 35 -3.83 -2.61 -4.06
C ALA A 35 -3.68 -4.14 -3.84
N TYR A 36 -2.73 -4.55 -3.00
CA TYR A 36 -2.51 -5.97 -2.71
C TYR A 36 -3.69 -6.60 -1.96
N ALA A 37 -4.25 -5.87 -0.98
CA ALA A 37 -5.45 -6.29 -0.26
C ALA A 37 -6.65 -6.45 -1.20
N ALA A 38 -6.85 -5.51 -2.13
CA ALA A 38 -7.91 -5.60 -3.14
C ALA A 38 -7.74 -6.82 -4.05
N CYS A 39 -6.53 -7.09 -4.56
CA CYS A 39 -6.26 -8.28 -5.36
C CYS A 39 -6.44 -9.58 -4.55
N GLY A 40 -6.07 -9.57 -3.26
CA GLY A 40 -6.30 -10.69 -2.35
C GLY A 40 -7.79 -11.01 -2.19
N LEU A 41 -8.60 -9.98 -1.94
CA LEU A 41 -10.04 -10.12 -1.83
C LEU A 41 -10.68 -10.62 -3.14
N ALA A 42 -10.24 -10.09 -4.29
CA ALA A 42 -10.71 -10.55 -5.60
C ALA A 42 -10.45 -12.05 -5.81
N ARG A 43 -9.26 -12.55 -5.42
CA ARG A 43 -8.94 -14.00 -5.48
C ARG A 43 -9.77 -14.86 -4.52
N GLN A 44 -10.26 -14.29 -3.41
CA GLN A 44 -11.15 -15.01 -2.50
C GLN A 44 -12.58 -15.09 -3.03
N ILE A 45 -13.02 -14.08 -3.78
CA ILE A 45 -14.38 -14.01 -4.35
C ILE A 45 -14.48 -14.78 -5.66
N PHE A 46 -13.45 -14.72 -6.50
CA PHE A 46 -13.45 -15.35 -7.82
C PHE A 46 -12.47 -16.53 -7.87
N GLU A 47 -13.00 -17.73 -8.13
CA GLU A 47 -12.23 -18.98 -8.16
C GLU A 47 -11.15 -19.00 -9.27
N ASN A 48 -11.42 -18.38 -10.43
CA ASN A 48 -10.49 -18.31 -11.54
C ASN A 48 -10.36 -16.88 -12.08
N MET A 49 -9.30 -16.18 -11.68
CA MET A 49 -8.99 -14.84 -12.14
C MET A 49 -8.61 -14.78 -13.63
N ARG A 50 -8.13 -15.89 -14.22
CA ARG A 50 -7.69 -15.92 -15.63
C ARG A 50 -8.84 -15.87 -16.62
N SER A 51 -10.05 -16.23 -16.20
CA SER A 51 -11.26 -16.15 -17.04
C SER A 51 -11.95 -14.79 -16.96
N LEU A 52 -11.47 -13.86 -16.15
CA LEU A 52 -12.07 -12.56 -15.96
C LEU A 52 -11.48 -11.52 -16.91
N ASN A 53 -12.35 -10.69 -17.49
CA ASN A 53 -11.95 -9.44 -18.10
C ASN A 53 -11.93 -8.35 -17.03
N VAL A 54 -10.76 -7.79 -16.76
CA VAL A 54 -10.59 -6.78 -15.71
C VAL A 54 -10.38 -5.41 -16.33
N LEU A 55 -11.25 -4.46 -15.98
CA LEU A 55 -11.11 -3.06 -16.34
C LEU A 55 -10.44 -2.29 -15.20
N LEU A 56 -9.35 -1.60 -15.51
CA LEU A 56 -8.64 -0.70 -14.60
C LEU A 56 -8.96 0.75 -14.97
N VAL A 57 -9.62 1.50 -14.08
CA VAL A 57 -9.98 2.91 -14.29
C VAL A 57 -9.10 3.84 -13.47
N GLY A 58 -8.30 4.67 -14.15
CA GLY A 58 -7.41 5.66 -13.57
C GLY A 58 -5.97 5.52 -14.04
N ALA A 59 -5.11 6.45 -13.61
CA ALA A 59 -3.70 6.51 -14.02
C ALA A 59 -2.74 6.80 -12.84
N GLY A 60 -3.18 6.51 -11.61
CA GLY A 60 -2.40 6.72 -10.39
C GLY A 60 -1.48 5.56 -10.01
N GLU A 61 -0.66 5.75 -8.99
CA GLU A 61 0.29 4.74 -8.50
C GLU A 61 -0.40 3.46 -8.01
N THR A 62 -1.53 3.60 -7.32
CA THR A 62 -2.31 2.47 -6.79
C THR A 62 -2.78 1.54 -7.90
N ILE A 63 -3.25 2.08 -9.04
CA ILE A 63 -3.73 1.22 -10.14
C ILE A 63 -2.59 0.51 -10.84
N GLY A 64 -1.41 1.15 -10.90
CA GLY A 64 -0.18 0.50 -11.35
C GLY A 64 0.28 -0.63 -10.42
N LEU A 65 0.01 -0.54 -9.11
CA LEU A 65 0.24 -1.64 -8.19
C LEU A 65 -0.78 -2.77 -8.41
N VAL A 66 -2.06 -2.45 -8.60
CA VAL A 66 -3.09 -3.46 -8.91
C VAL A 66 -2.69 -4.25 -10.15
N SER A 67 -2.35 -3.59 -11.26
CA SER A 67 -1.97 -4.27 -12.50
C SER A 67 -0.76 -5.21 -12.33
N ARG A 68 0.20 -4.85 -11.47
CA ARG A 68 1.38 -5.67 -11.15
C ARG A 68 1.11 -6.88 -10.25
N HIS A 69 0.02 -6.88 -9.48
CA HIS A 69 -0.27 -7.89 -8.46
C HIS A 69 -1.51 -8.73 -8.74
N LEU A 70 -2.33 -8.34 -9.72
CA LEU A 70 -3.62 -8.96 -10.02
C LEU A 70 -3.51 -10.42 -10.48
N LEU A 71 -2.46 -10.76 -11.24
CA LEU A 71 -2.23 -12.10 -11.81
C LEU A 71 -1.01 -12.82 -11.22
N ARG A 72 -0.40 -12.23 -10.19
CA ARG A 72 0.64 -12.90 -9.38
C ARG A 72 0.00 -13.78 -8.32
#